data_AF-A0A853I5Q1-F1
#
_entry.id   AF-A0A853I5Q1-F1
#
_cell.length_a   1.000
_cell.length_b   1.000
_cell.length_c   1.000
_cell.angle_alpha   90.00
_cell.angle_beta   90.00
_cell.angle_gamma   90.00
#
_symmetry.space_group_name_H-M   'P 1'
#
loop_
_entity.id
_entity.type
_entity.pdbx_description
1 polymer ?
#
loop_
_entity_poly.entity_id
_entity_poly.type
_entity_poly.pdbx_seq_one_letter_code
_entity_poly.pdbx_strand_id
1 'polypeptide(L)'
;MDKPSAIPEAVLKQLAPIVQPEPVSLWPLAPGWWILAGLIFLAIGCISYWLYRRAIQRRYRKQALQLLDNYWQHYQHQQNLTAFVTACSQLLKQVAMTAYGRNRVAGLTGDLWHRFLISHQPNHPVQLPDGFFGIGQYQPQPSIAADKLKDFTYRWINHHV
;
A
#
# COMPACT_ATOMS: atom_id res chain seq x y z
N MET A 1 8.29 -56.69 71.85
CA MET A 1 7.71 -56.91 70.50
C MET A 1 6.24 -56.53 70.59
N ASP A 2 5.95 -55.23 70.60
CA ASP A 2 4.59 -54.71 70.67
C ASP A 2 4.01 -54.65 69.26
N LYS A 3 2.97 -55.45 69.04
CA LYS A 3 2.22 -55.51 67.80
C LYS A 3 1.42 -54.20 67.69
N PRO A 4 1.51 -53.44 66.58
CA PRO A 4 0.83 -52.17 66.48
C PRO A 4 -0.68 -52.40 66.59
N SER A 5 -1.33 -51.58 67.42
CA SER A 5 -2.77 -51.55 67.64
C SER A 5 -3.50 -51.40 66.30
N ALA A 6 -4.07 -52.50 65.82
CA ALA A 6 -4.90 -52.48 64.63
C ALA A 6 -6.08 -51.54 64.89
N ILE A 7 -6.11 -50.43 64.14
CA ILE A 7 -7.22 -49.49 64.17
C ILE A 7 -8.48 -50.29 63.84
N PRO A 8 -9.52 -50.29 64.70
CA PRO A 8 -10.72 -51.07 64.47
C PRO A 8 -11.30 -50.74 63.08
N GLU A 9 -11.63 -51.75 62.27
CA GLU A 9 -12.16 -51.54 60.91
C GLU A 9 -13.40 -50.62 60.88
N ALA A 10 -14.11 -50.52 62.01
CA ALA A 10 -15.20 -49.59 62.24
C ALA A 10 -14.79 -48.11 62.08
N VAL A 11 -13.56 -47.75 62.48
CA VAL A 11 -13.04 -46.38 62.36
C VAL A 11 -12.74 -46.06 60.90
N LEU A 12 -12.23 -47.03 60.13
CA LEU A 12 -11.99 -46.86 58.69
C LEU A 12 -13.29 -46.67 57.91
N LYS A 13 -14.38 -47.35 58.30
CA LYS A 13 -15.72 -47.18 57.72
C LYS A 13 -16.39 -45.85 58.05
N GLN A 14 -15.91 -45.14 59.07
CA GLN A 14 -16.41 -43.81 59.46
C GLN A 14 -15.76 -42.66 58.70
N LEU A 15 -14.70 -42.91 57.93
CA LEU A 15 -14.18 -41.90 57.00
C LEU A 15 -15.18 -41.75 55.85
N ALA A 16 -15.87 -40.60 55.84
CA ALA A 16 -16.68 -40.20 54.70
C ALA A 16 -15.80 -40.20 53.43
N PRO A 17 -16.29 -40.74 52.29
CA PRO A 17 -15.56 -40.70 51.04
C PRO A 17 -15.19 -39.25 50.72
N ILE A 18 -13.92 -38.95 50.44
CA ILE A 18 -13.54 -37.65 49.87
C ILE A 18 -14.31 -37.51 48.55
N VAL A 19 -15.28 -36.61 48.53
CA VAL A 19 -15.96 -36.19 47.30
C VAL A 19 -14.95 -35.31 46.57
N GLN A 20 -14.30 -35.86 45.56
CA GLN A 20 -13.47 -35.05 44.66
C GLN A 20 -14.39 -34.07 43.93
N PRO A 21 -14.09 -32.75 43.93
CA PRO A 21 -14.89 -31.82 43.15
C PRO A 21 -14.80 -32.24 41.68
N GLU A 22 -15.96 -32.32 41.03
CA GLU A 22 -16.01 -32.59 39.60
C GLU A 22 -15.04 -31.63 38.88
N PRO A 23 -14.24 -32.13 37.92
CA PRO A 23 -13.28 -31.30 37.22
C PRO A 23 -14.04 -30.13 36.61
N VAL A 24 -13.64 -28.91 36.97
CA VAL A 24 -14.21 -27.69 36.40
C VAL A 24 -14.08 -27.80 34.88
N SER A 25 -15.22 -28.11 34.25
CA SER A 25 -15.33 -28.09 32.81
C SER A 25 -15.04 -26.65 32.41
N LEU A 26 -13.94 -26.44 31.69
CA LEU A 26 -13.51 -25.16 31.11
C LEU A 26 -14.48 -24.71 29.99
N TRP A 27 -15.77 -24.86 30.23
CA TRP A 27 -16.88 -24.70 29.32
C TRP A 27 -17.96 -23.86 30.01
N PRO A 28 -18.59 -22.89 29.33
CA PRO A 28 -18.27 -22.41 28.01
C PRO A 28 -17.10 -21.44 28.14
N LEU A 29 -16.11 -21.53 27.26
CA LEU A 29 -15.17 -20.45 27.05
C LEU A 29 -16.00 -19.17 26.92
N ALA A 30 -15.95 -18.28 27.93
CA ALA A 30 -16.94 -17.23 28.12
C ALA A 30 -17.17 -16.51 26.78
N PRO A 31 -18.42 -16.19 26.38
CA PRO A 31 -18.75 -15.71 25.03
C PRO A 31 -17.90 -14.50 24.56
N GLY A 32 -17.25 -13.78 25.49
CA GLY A 32 -16.24 -12.77 25.20
C GLY A 32 -15.04 -13.25 24.36
N TRP A 33 -14.68 -14.54 24.35
CA TRP A 33 -13.61 -15.06 23.48
C TRP A 33 -13.99 -15.08 22.01
N TRP A 34 -15.28 -15.31 21.70
CA TRP A 34 -15.77 -15.22 20.33
C TRP A 34 -15.76 -13.77 19.85
N ILE A 35 -16.10 -12.82 20.73
CA ILE A 35 -15.98 -11.39 20.45
C ILE A 35 -14.50 -11.02 20.23
N LEU A 36 -13.60 -11.50 21.08
CA LEU A 36 -12.16 -11.26 20.95
C LEU A 36 -11.60 -11.85 19.64
N ALA A 37 -11.98 -13.09 19.31
CA ALA A 37 -11.60 -13.72 18.05
C ALA A 37 -12.12 -12.92 16.85
N GLY A 38 -13.39 -12.48 16.88
CA GLY A 38 -13.97 -11.62 15.84
C GLY A 38 -13.21 -10.30 15.69
N LEU A 39 -12.84 -9.66 16.80
CA LEU A 39 -12.06 -8.44 16.81
C LEU A 39 -10.67 -8.65 16.20
N ILE A 40 -10.01 -9.76 16.53
CA ILE A 40 -8.71 -10.14 15.97
C ILE A 40 -8.82 -10.35 14.46
N PHE A 41 -9.84 -11.09 13.99
CA PHE A 41 -10.06 -11.30 12.56
C PHE A 41 -10.33 -9.97 11.82
N LEU A 42 -11.13 -9.08 12.42
CA LEU A 42 -11.40 -7.76 11.85
C LEU A 42 -10.11 -6.92 11.77
N ALA A 43 -9.31 -6.90 12.83
CA ALA A 43 -8.03 -6.20 12.87
C ALA A 43 -7.06 -6.74 11.81
N ILE A 44 -6.94 -8.06 11.69
CA ILE A 44 -6.11 -8.71 10.65
C ILE A 44 -6.62 -8.33 9.26
N GLY A 45 -7.92 -8.35 9.02
CA GLY A 45 -8.53 -7.94 7.75
C GLY A 45 -8.21 -6.49 7.41
N CYS A 46 -8.38 -5.56 8.35
CA CYS A 46 -8.06 -4.14 8.18
C CYS A 46 -6.58 -3.91 7.91
N ILE A 47 -5.69 -4.54 8.69
CA ILE A 47 -4.24 -4.43 8.54
C ILE A 47 -3.82 -5.00 7.18
N SER A 48 -4.32 -6.18 6.81
CA SER A 48 -4.00 -6.83 5.53
C SER A 48 -4.45 -5.97 4.35
N TYR A 49 -5.64 -5.40 4.40
CA TYR A 49 -6.14 -4.48 3.38
C TYR A 49 -5.27 -3.21 3.27
N TRP A 50 -4.89 -2.63 4.41
CA TRP A 50 -4.04 -1.45 4.44
C TRP A 50 -2.64 -1.74 3.88
N LEU A 51 -2.03 -2.86 4.29
CA LEU A 51 -0.73 -3.30 3.77
C LEU A 51 -0.79 -3.62 2.29
N TYR A 52 -1.85 -4.26 1.81
CA TYR A 52 -2.06 -4.57 0.39
C TYR A 52 -2.14 -3.29 -0.45
N ARG A 53 -2.95 -2.30 -0.01
CA ARG A 53 -2.99 -0.98 -0.66
C ARG A 53 -1.62 -0.31 -0.68
N ARG A 54 -0.90 -0.33 0.44
CA ARG A 54 0.44 0.24 0.53
C ARG A 54 1.46 -0.48 -0.36
N ALA A 55 1.34 -1.80 -0.49
CA ALA A 55 2.20 -2.62 -1.33
C ALA A 55 1.97 -2.36 -2.82
N ILE A 56 0.71 -2.27 -3.26
CA ILE A 56 0.37 -1.86 -4.63
C ILE A 56 0.94 -0.49 -4.92
N GLN A 57 0.77 0.46 -3.98
CA GLN A 57 1.27 1.81 -4.13
C GLN A 57 2.77 1.88 -4.35
N ARG A 58 3.53 1.09 -3.59
CA ARG A 58 4.99 1.01 -3.74
C ARG A 58 5.41 0.30 -5.03
N ARG A 59 4.69 -0.74 -5.44
CA ARG A 59 5.02 -1.53 -6.64
C ARG A 59 4.84 -0.73 -7.93
N TYR A 60 3.69 -0.07 -8.11
CA TYR A 60 3.47 0.70 -9.35
C TYR A 60 4.44 1.89 -9.44
N ARG A 61 4.76 2.55 -8.31
CA ARG A 61 5.74 3.66 -8.28
C ARG A 61 7.12 3.18 -8.72
N LYS A 62 7.58 2.06 -8.16
CA LYS A 62 8.88 1.49 -8.50
C LYS A 62 8.96 1.13 -9.99
N GLN A 63 7.91 0.49 -10.53
CA GLN A 63 7.84 0.14 -11.95
C GLN A 63 7.84 1.40 -12.83
N ALA A 64 7.06 2.42 -12.48
CA ALA A 64 6.99 3.65 -13.23
C ALA A 64 8.34 4.40 -13.26
N LEU A 65 9.05 4.42 -12.13
CA LEU A 65 10.40 5.01 -12.06
C LEU A 65 11.42 4.24 -12.91
N GLN A 66 11.37 2.90 -12.92
CA GLN A 66 12.21 2.09 -13.80
C GLN A 66 11.93 2.36 -15.28
N LEU A 67 10.66 2.53 -15.65
CA LEU A 67 10.29 2.91 -17.03
C LEU A 67 10.83 4.30 -17.39
N LEU A 68 10.74 5.27 -16.47
CA LEU A 68 11.28 6.62 -16.69
C LEU A 68 12.79 6.58 -16.94
N ASP A 69 13.54 5.79 -16.17
CA ASP A 69 14.99 5.63 -16.37
C ASP A 69 15.31 5.00 -17.73
N ASN A 70 14.54 4.00 -18.16
CA ASN A 70 14.69 3.42 -19.50
C ASN A 70 14.44 4.46 -20.60
N TYR A 71 13.36 5.26 -20.49
CA TYR A 71 13.08 6.32 -21.46
C TYR A 71 14.18 7.38 -21.49
N TRP A 72 14.76 7.70 -20.32
CA TRP A 72 15.90 8.60 -20.23
C TRP A 72 17.14 8.07 -20.95
N GLN A 73 17.48 6.79 -20.76
CA GLN A 73 18.60 6.16 -21.45
C GLN A 73 18.39 6.12 -22.98
N HIS A 74 17.17 5.81 -23.43
CA HIS A 74 16.81 5.85 -24.84
C HIS A 74 16.93 7.26 -25.41
N TYR A 75 16.51 8.30 -24.68
CA TYR A 75 16.69 9.69 -25.08
C TYR A 75 18.18 10.06 -25.17
N GLN A 76 19.01 9.65 -24.21
CA GLN A 76 20.45 9.94 -24.25
C GLN A 76 21.15 9.33 -25.49
N HIS A 77 20.66 8.19 -25.99
CA HIS A 77 21.19 7.57 -27.21
C HIS A 77 20.64 8.17 -28.50
N GLN A 78 19.31 8.33 -28.60
CA GLN A 78 18.64 8.72 -29.85
C GLN A 78 18.48 10.24 -29.99
N GLN A 79 18.65 11.00 -28.90
CA GLN A 79 18.40 12.44 -28.79
C GLN A 79 17.02 12.88 -29.31
N ASN A 80 16.05 11.97 -29.32
CA ASN A 80 14.71 12.22 -29.81
C ASN A 80 13.82 12.76 -28.68
N LEU A 81 13.75 14.09 -28.57
CA LEU A 81 12.99 14.76 -27.52
C LEU A 81 11.48 14.48 -27.63
N THR A 82 10.90 14.48 -28.83
CA THR A 82 9.46 14.29 -29.03
C THR A 82 9.02 12.89 -28.61
N ALA A 83 9.83 11.86 -28.90
CA ALA A 83 9.59 10.51 -28.39
C ALA A 83 9.64 10.46 -26.85
N PHE A 84 10.62 11.13 -26.24
CA PHE A 84 10.77 11.18 -24.79
C PHE A 84 9.60 11.91 -24.09
N VAL A 85 9.16 13.05 -24.64
CA VAL A 85 8.00 13.80 -24.14
C VAL A 85 6.74 12.95 -24.21
N THR A 86 6.52 12.27 -25.34
CA THR A 86 5.37 11.39 -25.53
C THR A 86 5.37 10.25 -24.52
N ALA A 87 6.53 9.59 -24.33
CA ALA A 87 6.69 8.52 -23.36
C ALA A 87 6.43 8.97 -21.92
N CYS A 88 6.98 10.13 -21.51
CA CYS A 88 6.73 10.71 -20.19
C CYS A 88 5.24 11.06 -19.99
N SER A 89 4.59 11.65 -21.01
CA SER A 89 3.16 11.97 -20.94
C SER A 89 2.28 10.73 -20.81
N GLN A 90 2.60 9.66 -21.53
CA GLN A 90 1.88 8.38 -21.42
C GLN A 90 2.07 7.75 -20.05
N LEU A 91 3.31 7.76 -19.53
CA LEU A 91 3.65 7.23 -18.21
C LEU A 91 2.90 7.98 -17.11
N LEU A 92 2.91 9.32 -17.13
CA LEU A 92 2.16 10.15 -16.18
C LEU A 92 0.66 9.85 -16.26
N LYS A 93 0.10 9.67 -17.46
CA LYS A 93 -1.30 9.27 -17.64
C LYS A 93 -1.60 7.92 -17.01
N GLN A 94 -0.73 6.93 -17.21
CA GLN A 94 -0.89 5.60 -16.60
C GLN A 94 -0.87 5.68 -15.08
N VAL A 95 0.08 6.42 -14.50
CA VAL A 95 0.18 6.61 -13.04
C VAL A 95 -1.01 7.40 -12.48
N ALA A 96 -1.47 8.43 -13.20
CA ALA A 96 -2.68 9.17 -12.83
C ALA A 96 -3.93 8.28 -12.85
N MET A 97 -4.08 7.42 -13.86
CA MET A 97 -5.19 6.47 -13.94
C MET A 97 -5.17 5.44 -12.80
N THR A 98 -4.00 4.96 -12.38
CA THR A 98 -3.89 4.02 -11.25
C THR A 98 -4.13 4.69 -9.90
N ALA A 99 -3.75 5.97 -9.74
CA ALA A 99 -3.93 6.71 -8.49
C ALA A 99 -5.33 7.32 -8.31
N TYR A 100 -5.89 7.94 -9.35
CA TYR A 100 -7.14 8.73 -9.29
C TYR A 100 -8.34 8.04 -9.96
N GLY A 101 -8.11 6.91 -10.63
CA GLY A 101 -9.13 6.14 -11.33
C GLY A 101 -9.31 6.54 -12.80
N ARG A 102 -9.59 5.54 -13.63
CA ARG A 102 -9.71 5.69 -15.09
C ARG A 102 -10.77 6.71 -15.51
N ASN A 103 -11.91 6.76 -14.83
CA ASN A 103 -13.04 7.62 -15.20
C ASN A 103 -12.72 9.12 -15.10
N ARG A 104 -11.87 9.52 -14.15
CA ARG A 104 -11.50 10.94 -13.98
C ARG A 104 -10.42 11.38 -14.96
N VAL A 105 -9.51 10.47 -15.33
CA VAL A 105 -8.27 10.82 -16.05
C VAL A 105 -8.36 10.54 -17.56
N ALA A 106 -9.11 9.52 -18.00
CA ALA A 106 -9.09 9.08 -19.39
C ALA A 106 -9.55 10.15 -20.38
N GLY A 107 -10.47 11.03 -19.99
CA GLY A 107 -10.96 12.13 -20.82
C GLY A 107 -10.04 13.36 -20.85
N LEU A 108 -9.03 13.43 -19.99
CA LEU A 108 -8.14 14.60 -19.90
C LEU A 108 -7.15 14.60 -21.07
N THR A 109 -7.17 15.67 -21.86
CA THR A 109 -6.28 15.89 -23.01
C THR A 109 -5.84 17.35 -23.08
N GLY A 110 -4.71 17.61 -23.75
CA GLY A 110 -4.18 18.97 -23.94
C GLY A 110 -4.05 19.76 -22.63
N ASP A 111 -4.65 20.94 -22.59
CA ASP A 111 -4.57 21.86 -21.45
C ASP A 111 -5.25 21.33 -20.20
N LEU A 112 -6.34 20.56 -20.34
CA LEU A 112 -7.03 19.95 -19.19
C LEU A 112 -6.12 18.93 -18.50
N TRP A 113 -5.33 18.19 -19.28
CA TRP A 113 -4.32 17.28 -18.76
C TRP A 113 -3.19 18.03 -18.06
N HIS A 114 -2.68 19.10 -18.67
CA HIS A 114 -1.62 19.92 -18.08
C HIS A 114 -2.06 20.55 -16.75
N ARG A 115 -3.27 21.13 -16.69
CA ARG A 115 -3.85 21.68 -15.46
C ARG A 115 -4.02 20.64 -14.37
N PHE A 116 -4.46 19.43 -14.73
CA PHE A 116 -4.58 18.33 -13.78
C PHE A 116 -3.24 17.95 -13.15
N LEU A 117 -2.17 17.91 -13.96
CA LEU A 117 -0.83 17.60 -13.47
C LEU A 117 -0.32 18.67 -12.49
N ILE A 118 -0.54 19.95 -12.80
CA ILE A 118 -0.17 21.07 -11.93
C ILE A 118 -1.00 21.06 -10.64
N SER A 119 -2.31 20.81 -10.73
CA SER A 119 -3.19 20.84 -9.54
C SER A 119 -2.90 19.71 -8.54
N HIS A 120 -2.30 18.61 -9.00
CA HIS A 120 -1.89 17.47 -8.17
C HIS A 120 -0.37 17.41 -7.97
N GLN A 121 0.32 18.53 -8.20
CA GLN A 121 1.76 18.63 -8.02
C GLN A 121 2.09 18.84 -6.53
N PRO A 122 3.04 18.08 -5.97
CA PRO A 122 3.49 18.28 -4.60
C PRO A 122 4.37 19.53 -4.51
N ASN A 123 4.30 20.21 -3.35
CA ASN A 123 4.98 21.48 -3.01
C ASN A 123 6.20 21.84 -3.89
N HIS A 124 6.12 23.05 -4.47
CA HIS A 124 6.93 23.65 -5.55
C HIS A 124 6.49 23.32 -6.99
N PRO A 125 5.81 24.25 -7.69
CA PRO A 125 5.51 24.08 -9.10
C PRO A 125 6.82 24.10 -9.88
N VAL A 126 7.24 22.95 -10.39
CA VAL A 126 8.23 22.92 -11.47
C VAL A 126 7.55 23.56 -12.67
N GLN A 127 8.02 24.74 -13.06
CA GLN A 127 7.49 25.48 -14.20
C GLN A 127 7.84 24.72 -15.48
N LEU A 128 6.87 23.94 -15.97
CA LEU A 128 6.85 23.48 -17.35
C LEU A 128 6.19 24.59 -18.18
N PRO A 129 6.76 24.98 -19.33
CA PRO A 129 6.11 25.93 -20.22
C PRO A 129 4.72 25.45 -20.64
N ASP A 130 3.80 26.39 -20.84
CA ASP A 130 2.46 26.10 -21.35
C ASP A 130 2.56 25.34 -22.68
N GLY A 131 1.71 24.31 -22.83
CA GLY A 131 1.70 23.49 -24.05
C GLY A 131 2.86 22.49 -24.19
N PHE A 132 3.67 22.23 -23.14
CA PHE A 132 4.73 21.20 -23.18
C PHE A 132 4.19 19.80 -23.54
N PHE A 133 2.96 19.48 -23.13
CA PHE A 133 2.25 18.24 -23.48
C PHE A 133 1.29 18.42 -24.67
N GLY A 134 1.24 19.61 -25.27
CA GLY A 134 0.43 19.97 -26.42
C GLY A 134 1.19 19.71 -27.73
N ILE A 135 0.54 19.00 -28.65
CA ILE A 135 1.08 18.72 -29.99
C ILE A 135 1.00 20.03 -30.77
N GLY A 136 2.11 20.76 -30.90
CA GLY A 136 2.02 22.11 -31.48
C GLY A 136 3.34 22.75 -31.84
N GLN A 137 3.94 23.53 -30.95
CA GLN A 137 4.97 24.51 -31.34
C GLN A 137 5.97 24.79 -30.20
N TYR A 138 6.61 23.76 -29.66
CA TYR A 138 7.57 23.90 -28.57
C TYR A 138 9.01 23.93 -29.10
N GLN A 139 9.66 25.10 -29.02
CA GLN A 139 11.08 25.28 -29.37
C GLN A 139 11.90 25.80 -28.19
N PRO A 140 12.40 24.90 -27.32
CA PRO A 140 13.53 25.20 -26.47
C PRO A 140 14.67 24.23 -26.74
N GLN A 141 15.84 24.57 -26.19
CA GLN A 141 17.02 23.73 -26.19
C GLN A 141 16.68 22.32 -25.66
N PRO A 142 16.84 21.27 -26.48
CA PRO A 142 16.26 19.96 -26.20
C PRO A 142 16.82 19.29 -24.93
N SER A 143 18.09 19.55 -24.59
CA SER A 143 18.73 18.99 -23.39
C SER A 143 18.12 19.51 -22.09
N ILE A 144 18.07 20.83 -21.91
CA ILE A 144 17.54 21.48 -20.69
C ILE A 144 16.06 21.15 -20.47
N ALA A 145 15.30 21.03 -21.57
CA ALA A 145 13.89 20.64 -21.52
C ALA A 145 13.71 19.17 -21.09
N ALA A 146 14.57 18.27 -21.54
CA ALA A 146 14.50 16.85 -21.21
C ALA A 146 14.85 16.59 -19.73
N ASP A 147 15.89 17.23 -19.20
CA ASP A 147 16.27 17.11 -17.77
C ASP A 147 15.13 17.59 -16.86
N LYS A 148 14.58 18.79 -17.14
CA LYS A 148 13.44 19.33 -16.39
C LYS A 148 12.20 18.43 -16.46
N LEU A 149 11.93 17.81 -17.60
CA LEU A 149 10.81 16.88 -17.76
C LEU A 149 11.02 15.60 -16.97
N LYS A 150 12.23 15.05 -16.98
CA LYS A 150 12.59 13.87 -16.17
C LYS A 150 12.36 14.16 -14.70
N ASP A 151 12.90 15.29 -14.21
CA ASP A 151 12.77 15.70 -12.81
C ASP A 151 11.31 15.93 -12.41
N PHE A 152 10.53 16.59 -13.26
CA PHE A 152 9.10 16.75 -13.07
C PHE A 152 8.41 15.39 -12.93
N THR A 153 8.66 14.50 -13.89
CA THR A 153 8.00 13.19 -13.97
C THR A 153 8.36 12.33 -12.76
N TYR A 154 9.64 12.32 -12.37
CA TYR A 154 10.13 11.64 -11.17
C TYR A 154 9.43 12.13 -9.90
N ARG A 155 9.41 13.45 -9.68
CA ARG A 155 8.79 14.06 -8.49
C ARG A 155 7.29 13.79 -8.43
N TRP A 156 6.61 13.94 -9.55
CA TRP A 156 5.17 13.71 -9.64
C TRP A 156 4.83 12.25 -9.30
N ILE A 157 5.50 11.27 -9.92
CA ILE A 157 5.30 9.85 -9.63
C ILE A 157 5.51 9.53 -8.15
N ASN A 158 6.49 10.15 -7.49
CA ASN A 158 6.82 9.84 -6.10
C ASN A 158 5.85 10.47 -5.08
N HIS A 159 5.22 11.61 -5.40
CA HIS A 159 4.53 12.46 -4.41
C HIS A 159 3.08 12.89 -4.79
N HIS A 160 2.50 12.41 -5.89
CA HIS A 160 1.14 12.76 -6.33
C HIS A 160 -0.02 12.21 -5.47
N VAL A 161 0.20 11.70 -4.25
CA VAL A 161 -0.86 11.12 -3.38
C VAL A 161 -0.75 11.69 -1.98
#